data_AF-A0A920AX12-F1
#
_entry.id   AF-A0A920AX12-F1
#
_cell.length_a   1.000
_cell.length_b   1.000
_cell.length_c   1.000
_cell.angle_alpha   90.00
_cell.angle_beta   90.00
_cell.angle_gamma   90.00
#
_symmetry.space_group_name_H-M   'P 1'
#
loop_
_entity.id
_entity.type
_entity.pdbx_description
1 polymer ?
#
loop_
_entity_poly.entity_id
_entity_poly.type
_entity_poly.pdbx_seq_one_letter_code
_entity_poly.pdbx_strand_id
1 'polypeptide(L)'
;MLSFEELNKHNERDDFLSLLKEKLSEKRYNKIIQKSNYNKTIVALQTDLVNLQNWIINNNKRLCVIFEGRDAAGKGGAIKRFVEHLNPRNSRVVALAEPTHIEKGQWYFQRYLKQMPNPGEMVFFDRSWYNRAIVEPVMGFCKKNDYELFMNQVNNFEKMLVDDGIILLKLWFSISKQEQRIRFINRLSNPLKTWKFSDVDMEGQKRWDIYTKYKEKMFSKTNLEYAPWKIIDSNDKLDARVDSIKYVLSKFKKFKETENIKLKPKAVKNEKKINYSSKDLKLLNKDKALINLLSRDDATLIKTLRYVKFERRLKKLQLEMIKLQNWVYEKNKKVIVVFEGRDAAGKGGAIRRAIQNLNPRKLRVIALPKPSETEQGQWYFQRYVQHFPKHGEIVFFDRSWYNRAVVEPVNGFCSKEQYSNFMNHVNAFEQMIIDDDIILLKVYFSISKNTQQKRFNEIKASSLKKWKFTEVDGKAQKLWDKYTKYKDEMFEKTNTKIAPWNIISADRKIDARIDAINLILKNISYDKSTQIHSKEIKF
;
A
#
# COMPACT_ATOMS: atom_id res chain seq x y z
N MET A 1 -25.21 -4.66 26.22
CA MET A 1 -23.73 -4.67 26.07
C MET A 1 -23.28 -6.05 26.51
N LEU A 2 -22.38 -6.72 25.78
CA LEU A 2 -21.97 -8.07 26.12
C LEU A 2 -21.04 -8.08 27.35
N SER A 3 -21.20 -9.07 28.23
CA SER A 3 -20.31 -9.39 29.36
C SER A 3 -19.01 -10.08 28.88
N PHE A 4 -18.04 -10.29 29.76
CA PHE A 4 -16.82 -11.03 29.41
C PHE A 4 -17.08 -12.50 29.11
N GLU A 5 -18.01 -13.13 29.84
CA GLU A 5 -18.40 -14.52 29.62
C GLU A 5 -19.07 -14.68 28.26
N GLU A 6 -19.98 -13.77 27.92
CA GLU A 6 -20.63 -13.70 26.62
C GLU A 6 -19.63 -13.47 25.48
N LEU A 7 -18.62 -12.62 25.68
CA LEU A 7 -17.57 -12.39 24.69
C LEU A 7 -16.65 -13.60 24.52
N ASN A 8 -16.42 -14.41 25.55
CA ASN A 8 -15.60 -15.62 25.46
C ASN A 8 -16.27 -16.74 24.65
N LYS A 9 -17.60 -16.69 24.47
CA LYS A 9 -18.33 -17.60 23.57
C LYS A 9 -17.94 -17.44 22.10
N HIS A 10 -17.11 -16.44 21.74
CA HIS A 10 -16.65 -16.23 20.35
C HIS A 10 -15.89 -17.42 19.75
N ASN A 11 -15.41 -18.35 20.57
CA ASN A 11 -14.77 -19.59 20.11
C ASN A 11 -15.75 -20.50 19.34
N GLU A 12 -17.03 -20.45 19.70
CA GLU A 12 -18.13 -21.16 19.03
C GLU A 12 -18.87 -20.15 18.16
N ARG A 13 -18.58 -20.18 16.85
CA ARG A 13 -19.02 -19.11 15.94
C ARG A 13 -20.54 -18.98 15.91
N ASP A 14 -21.25 -20.09 15.80
CA ASP A 14 -22.71 -20.08 15.59
C ASP A 14 -23.44 -19.60 16.84
N ASP A 15 -23.01 -20.05 18.02
CA ASP A 15 -23.50 -19.59 19.32
C ASP A 15 -23.25 -18.10 19.53
N PHE A 16 -22.05 -17.63 19.17
CA PHE A 16 -21.72 -16.22 19.26
C PHE A 16 -22.54 -15.37 18.28
N LEU A 17 -22.84 -15.88 17.07
CA LEU A 17 -23.71 -15.20 16.12
C LEU A 17 -25.15 -15.08 16.64
N SER A 18 -25.70 -16.17 17.20
CA SER A 18 -27.02 -16.18 17.83
C SER A 18 -27.10 -15.19 18.98
N LEU A 19 -26.09 -15.18 19.86
CA LEU A 19 -25.97 -14.23 20.97
C LEU A 19 -25.89 -12.77 20.48
N LEU A 20 -25.10 -12.50 19.43
CA LEU A 20 -25.00 -11.16 18.87
C LEU A 20 -26.32 -10.72 18.22
N LYS A 21 -27.09 -11.64 17.63
CA LYS A 21 -28.41 -11.35 17.05
C LYS A 21 -29.43 -10.98 18.12
N GLU A 22 -29.39 -11.63 19.28
CA GLU A 22 -30.25 -11.32 20.43
C GLU A 22 -29.85 -9.98 21.09
N LYS A 23 -28.56 -9.75 21.33
CA LYS A 23 -28.07 -8.63 22.16
C LYS A 23 -27.85 -7.32 21.41
N LEU A 24 -27.83 -7.32 20.07
CA LEU A 24 -27.57 -6.13 19.26
C LEU A 24 -28.81 -5.75 18.44
N SER A 25 -29.01 -4.45 18.23
CA SER A 25 -29.98 -3.96 17.24
C SER A 25 -29.70 -4.59 15.87
N GLU A 26 -30.75 -4.93 15.12
CA GLU A 26 -30.66 -5.57 13.80
C GLU A 26 -29.68 -4.86 12.85
N LYS A 27 -29.78 -3.52 12.73
CA LYS A 27 -28.89 -2.69 11.91
C LYS A 27 -27.41 -2.87 12.27
N ARG A 28 -27.10 -2.96 13.56
CA ARG A 28 -25.73 -3.11 14.07
C ARG A 28 -25.21 -4.53 13.83
N TYR A 29 -26.05 -5.53 14.07
CA TYR A 29 -25.75 -6.93 13.79
C TYR A 29 -25.42 -7.13 12.30
N ASN A 30 -26.32 -6.73 11.39
CA ASN A 30 -26.14 -6.87 9.94
C ASN A 30 -24.84 -6.22 9.45
N LYS A 31 -24.52 -5.02 9.94
CA LYS A 31 -23.26 -4.32 9.62
C LYS A 31 -22.01 -5.10 10.07
N ILE A 32 -22.04 -5.73 11.25
CA ILE A 32 -20.92 -6.52 11.77
C ILE A 32 -20.74 -7.79 10.93
N ILE A 33 -21.84 -8.48 10.62
CA ILE A 33 -21.83 -9.72 9.82
C ILE A 33 -21.36 -9.47 8.39
N GLN A 34 -21.94 -8.47 7.71
CA GLN A 34 -21.52 -8.06 6.37
C GLN A 34 -20.01 -7.79 6.34
N LYS A 35 -19.50 -7.07 7.35
CA LYS A 35 -18.08 -6.73 7.41
C LYS A 35 -17.18 -7.94 7.70
N SER A 36 -17.63 -8.86 8.54
CA SER A 36 -16.95 -10.12 8.84
C SER A 36 -16.87 -11.02 7.59
N ASN A 37 -17.99 -11.21 6.90
CA ASN A 37 -18.07 -12.01 5.66
C ASN A 37 -17.23 -11.39 4.54
N TYR A 38 -17.24 -10.06 4.40
CA TYR A 38 -16.35 -9.34 3.50
C TYR A 38 -14.87 -9.61 3.81
N ASN A 39 -14.46 -9.58 5.09
CA ASN A 39 -13.07 -9.83 5.47
C ASN A 39 -12.63 -11.26 5.13
N LYS A 40 -13.51 -12.25 5.25
CA LYS A 40 -13.21 -13.63 4.83
C LYS A 40 -13.08 -13.73 3.30
N THR A 41 -14.04 -13.17 2.58
CA THR A 41 -14.07 -13.17 1.11
C THR A 41 -12.85 -12.49 0.50
N ILE A 42 -12.47 -11.32 1.02
CA ILE A 42 -11.33 -10.56 0.49
C ILE A 42 -10.01 -11.31 0.71
N VAL A 43 -9.86 -12.06 1.81
CA VAL A 43 -8.66 -12.86 2.10
C VAL A 43 -8.51 -14.01 1.10
N ALA A 44 -9.61 -14.68 0.74
CA ALA A 44 -9.60 -15.71 -0.30
C ALA A 44 -9.20 -15.11 -1.66
N LEU A 45 -9.84 -14.01 -2.06
CA LEU A 45 -9.51 -13.34 -3.32
C LEU A 45 -8.08 -12.77 -3.37
N GLN A 46 -7.55 -12.29 -2.24
CA GLN A 46 -6.17 -11.84 -2.15
C GLN A 46 -5.18 -13.02 -2.22
N THR A 47 -5.58 -14.22 -1.81
CA THR A 47 -4.78 -15.43 -2.03
C THR A 47 -4.70 -15.75 -3.52
N ASP A 48 -5.83 -15.68 -4.21
CA ASP A 48 -5.88 -15.87 -5.67
C ASP A 48 -5.05 -14.81 -6.42
N LEU A 49 -5.06 -13.55 -5.96
CA LEU A 49 -4.21 -12.50 -6.53
C LEU A 49 -2.71 -12.80 -6.35
N VAL A 50 -2.30 -13.38 -5.22
CA VAL A 50 -0.91 -13.82 -5.02
C VAL A 50 -0.56 -14.96 -5.98
N ASN A 51 -1.46 -15.94 -6.15
CA ASN A 51 -1.25 -17.03 -7.11
C ASN A 51 -1.18 -16.49 -8.55
N LEU A 52 -2.05 -15.54 -8.92
CA LEU A 52 -1.99 -14.85 -10.20
C LEU A 52 -0.65 -14.12 -10.40
N GLN A 53 -0.17 -13.39 -9.39
CA GLN A 53 1.12 -12.69 -9.50
C GLN A 53 2.27 -13.67 -9.75
N ASN A 54 2.29 -14.81 -9.05
CA ASN A 54 3.31 -15.84 -9.29
C ASN A 54 3.23 -16.40 -10.70
N TRP A 55 2.01 -16.64 -11.22
CA TRP A 55 1.82 -17.08 -12.60
C TRP A 55 2.33 -16.04 -13.60
N ILE A 56 2.04 -14.75 -13.39
CA ILE A 56 2.54 -13.65 -14.23
C ILE A 56 4.08 -13.64 -14.24
N ILE A 57 4.73 -13.75 -13.07
CA ILE A 57 6.19 -13.80 -12.95
C ILE A 57 6.75 -15.00 -13.72
N ASN A 58 6.26 -16.21 -13.44
CA ASN A 58 6.79 -17.45 -14.03
C ASN A 58 6.61 -17.53 -15.55
N ASN A 59 5.61 -16.83 -16.10
CA ASN A 59 5.31 -16.83 -17.53
C ASN A 59 5.70 -15.52 -18.22
N ASN A 60 6.46 -14.65 -17.54
CA ASN A 60 6.89 -13.33 -18.03
C ASN A 60 5.75 -12.48 -18.62
N LYS A 61 4.53 -12.61 -18.08
CA LYS A 61 3.37 -11.83 -18.54
C LYS A 61 3.43 -10.41 -18.02
N ARG A 62 2.75 -9.51 -18.72
CA ARG A 62 2.69 -8.08 -18.43
C ARG A 62 1.25 -7.68 -18.20
N LEU A 63 0.87 -7.32 -16.97
CA LEU A 63 -0.52 -6.97 -16.64
C LEU A 63 -0.65 -5.48 -16.32
N CYS A 64 -1.52 -4.79 -17.05
CA CYS A 64 -1.90 -3.41 -16.80
C CYS A 64 -3.39 -3.34 -16.45
N VAL A 65 -3.72 -2.86 -15.24
CA VAL A 65 -5.11 -2.66 -14.82
C VAL A 65 -5.35 -1.18 -14.57
N ILE A 66 -6.25 -0.58 -15.33
CA ILE A 66 -6.63 0.83 -15.16
C ILE A 66 -7.92 0.94 -14.33
N PHE A 67 -7.91 1.84 -13.35
CA PHE A 67 -9.06 2.14 -12.51
C PHE A 67 -9.54 3.54 -12.85
N GLU A 68 -10.65 3.61 -13.58
CA GLU A 68 -11.37 4.84 -13.91
C GLU A 68 -12.72 4.89 -13.22
N GLY A 69 -13.36 6.05 -13.30
CA GLY A 69 -14.64 6.32 -12.67
C GLY A 69 -14.68 7.71 -12.06
N ARG A 70 -15.86 8.13 -11.60
CA ARG A 70 -16.04 9.45 -10.98
C ARG A 70 -15.24 9.59 -9.68
N ASP A 71 -15.08 10.83 -9.23
CA ASP A 71 -14.49 11.07 -7.92
C ASP A 71 -15.36 10.52 -6.80
N ALA A 72 -14.71 10.13 -5.72
CA ALA A 72 -15.31 9.35 -4.64
C ALA A 72 -15.92 7.97 -4.99
N ALA A 73 -15.81 7.48 -6.23
CA ALA A 73 -16.26 6.12 -6.60
C ALA A 73 -15.49 4.99 -5.89
N GLY A 74 -14.32 5.27 -5.30
CA GLY A 74 -13.63 4.31 -4.40
C GLY A 74 -12.45 3.56 -5.01
N LYS A 75 -12.00 3.95 -6.20
CA LYS A 75 -10.83 3.47 -6.95
C LYS A 75 -9.61 3.14 -6.07
N GLY A 76 -8.98 4.14 -5.46
CA GLY A 76 -7.81 3.91 -4.58
C GLY A 76 -8.08 3.00 -3.37
N GLY A 77 -9.33 2.89 -2.91
CA GLY A 77 -9.72 1.91 -1.90
C GLY A 77 -9.74 0.47 -2.41
N ALA A 78 -10.09 0.27 -3.68
CA ALA A 78 -10.02 -1.02 -4.37
C ALA A 78 -8.59 -1.40 -4.71
N ILE A 79 -7.82 -0.50 -5.33
CA ILE A 79 -6.38 -0.72 -5.64
C ILE A 79 -5.63 -1.16 -4.38
N LYS A 80 -5.89 -0.51 -3.24
CA LYS A 80 -5.28 -0.90 -1.96
C LYS A 80 -5.54 -2.36 -1.56
N ARG A 81 -6.71 -2.93 -1.91
CA ARG A 81 -7.01 -4.35 -1.67
C ARG A 81 -6.32 -5.26 -2.67
N PHE A 82 -6.18 -4.85 -3.92
CA PHE A 82 -5.38 -5.60 -4.91
C PHE A 82 -3.93 -5.77 -4.42
N VAL A 83 -3.27 -4.68 -4.04
CA VAL A 83 -1.82 -4.70 -3.73
C VAL A 83 -1.47 -5.05 -2.28
N GLU A 84 -2.45 -5.35 -1.42
CA GLU A 84 -2.20 -5.50 0.04
C GLU A 84 -1.23 -6.65 0.37
N HIS A 85 -1.30 -7.72 -0.40
CA HIS A 85 -0.53 -8.95 -0.19
C HIS A 85 0.39 -9.32 -1.36
N LEU A 86 0.37 -8.55 -2.45
CA LEU A 86 1.29 -8.73 -3.57
C LEU A 86 2.73 -8.37 -3.20
N ASN A 87 3.66 -8.95 -3.95
CA ASN A 87 5.06 -8.60 -3.93
C ASN A 87 5.27 -7.21 -4.57
N PRO A 88 5.72 -6.20 -3.81
CA PRO A 88 5.90 -4.85 -4.32
C PRO A 88 7.08 -4.71 -5.30
N ARG A 89 7.93 -5.74 -5.45
CA ARG A 89 9.01 -5.76 -6.47
C ARG A 89 8.49 -6.05 -7.88
N ASN A 90 7.36 -6.74 -7.98
CA ASN A 90 6.73 -7.16 -9.24
C ASN A 90 5.32 -6.57 -9.36
N SER A 91 4.99 -5.59 -8.53
CA SER A 91 3.75 -4.85 -8.64
C SER A 91 3.89 -3.43 -8.15
N ARG A 92 3.28 -2.49 -8.86
CA ARG A 92 3.27 -1.08 -8.44
C ARG A 92 1.96 -0.39 -8.78
N VAL A 93 1.70 0.66 -8.02
CA VAL A 93 0.56 1.55 -8.23
C VAL A 93 1.09 2.82 -8.88
N VAL A 94 0.49 3.21 -10.00
CA VAL A 94 0.81 4.46 -10.71
C VAL A 94 -0.27 5.47 -10.39
N ALA A 95 0.11 6.56 -9.72
CA ALA A 95 -0.76 7.68 -9.40
C ALA A 95 -0.04 8.97 -9.80
N LEU A 96 -0.09 9.30 -11.10
CA LEU A 96 0.61 10.46 -11.63
C LEU A 96 0.03 11.78 -11.09
N ALA A 97 0.91 12.74 -10.85
CA ALA A 97 0.55 14.12 -10.59
C ALA A 97 0.19 14.85 -11.90
N GLU A 98 -0.14 16.13 -11.77
CA GLU A 98 -0.31 17.02 -12.92
C GLU A 98 0.94 16.98 -13.82
N PRO A 99 0.77 16.98 -15.15
CA PRO A 99 1.91 16.94 -16.05
C PRO A 99 2.79 18.21 -15.89
N THR A 100 4.10 18.01 -15.88
CA THR A 100 5.12 19.06 -15.90
C THR A 100 5.07 19.87 -17.21
N HIS A 101 5.74 21.03 -17.24
CA HIS A 101 5.85 21.83 -18.47
C HIS A 101 6.40 21.01 -19.65
N ILE A 102 7.42 20.19 -19.39
CA ILE A 102 8.01 19.28 -20.40
C ILE A 102 6.99 18.24 -20.85
N GLU A 103 6.29 17.57 -19.92
CA GLU A 103 5.27 16.56 -20.27
C GLU A 103 4.09 17.18 -21.04
N LYS A 104 3.75 18.44 -20.81
CA LYS A 104 2.71 19.16 -21.57
C LYS A 104 3.11 19.42 -23.03
N GLY A 105 4.41 19.55 -23.30
CA GLY A 105 4.95 19.67 -24.66
C GLY A 105 5.25 18.34 -25.35
N GLN A 106 5.10 17.21 -24.65
CA GLN A 106 5.32 15.87 -25.18
C GLN A 106 4.04 15.29 -25.77
N TRP A 107 4.20 14.21 -26.55
CA TRP A 107 3.05 13.40 -26.95
C TRP A 107 2.33 12.85 -25.72
N TYR A 108 1.01 13.00 -25.68
CA TYR A 108 0.19 12.78 -24.48
C TYR A 108 0.40 11.41 -23.82
N PHE A 109 0.56 10.34 -24.62
CA PHE A 109 0.74 8.98 -24.11
C PHE A 109 2.15 8.69 -23.58
N GLN A 110 3.16 9.50 -23.92
CA GLN A 110 4.57 9.25 -23.60
C GLN A 110 4.82 9.12 -22.10
N ARG A 111 4.14 9.92 -21.28
CA ARG A 111 4.27 9.82 -19.81
C ARG A 111 3.71 8.52 -19.24
N TYR A 112 2.70 7.93 -19.90
CA TYR A 112 2.08 6.67 -19.50
C TYR A 112 2.89 5.47 -19.99
N LEU A 113 3.50 5.55 -21.17
CA LEU A 113 4.40 4.52 -21.71
C LEU A 113 5.56 4.22 -20.77
N LYS A 114 6.17 5.25 -20.16
CA LYS A 114 7.21 5.11 -19.12
C LYS A 114 6.76 4.29 -17.90
N GLN A 115 5.45 4.07 -17.75
CA GLN A 115 4.85 3.41 -16.62
C GLN A 115 4.27 2.04 -16.98
N MET A 116 4.50 1.52 -18.19
CA MET A 116 4.02 0.19 -18.57
C MET A 116 4.73 -0.94 -17.79
N PRO A 117 4.05 -2.09 -17.59
CA PRO A 117 4.65 -3.23 -16.90
C PRO A 117 5.83 -3.82 -17.68
N ASN A 118 6.93 -4.11 -16.98
CA ASN A 118 8.01 -4.98 -17.46
C ASN A 118 7.57 -6.46 -17.44
N PRO A 119 8.31 -7.37 -18.11
CA PRO A 119 8.05 -8.81 -18.02
C PRO A 119 7.94 -9.30 -16.56
N GLY A 120 6.85 -10.00 -16.23
CA GLY A 120 6.57 -10.47 -14.87
C GLY A 120 6.01 -9.41 -13.92
N GLU A 121 5.63 -8.23 -14.42
CA GLU A 121 5.13 -7.12 -13.61
C GLU A 121 3.61 -6.90 -13.74
N MET A 122 2.99 -6.49 -12.62
CA MET A 122 1.61 -6.00 -12.56
C MET A 122 1.58 -4.50 -12.25
N VAL A 123 0.96 -3.70 -13.10
CA VAL A 123 0.82 -2.25 -12.88
C VAL A 123 -0.66 -1.89 -12.72
N PHE A 124 -0.97 -1.15 -11.64
CA PHE A 124 -2.31 -0.67 -11.34
C PHE A 124 -2.35 0.87 -11.45
N PHE A 125 -3.09 1.41 -12.41
CA PHE A 125 -3.24 2.86 -12.58
C PHE A 125 -4.42 3.40 -11.75
N ASP A 126 -4.15 4.32 -10.81
CA ASP A 126 -5.16 5.15 -10.15
C ASP A 126 -5.36 6.42 -10.97
N ARG A 127 -6.30 6.36 -11.92
CA ARG A 127 -6.44 7.25 -13.09
C ARG A 127 -5.32 7.03 -14.12
N SER A 128 -5.67 7.19 -15.39
CA SER A 128 -4.86 6.82 -16.56
C SER A 128 -4.93 7.91 -17.64
N TRP A 129 -4.62 7.56 -18.88
CA TRP A 129 -4.76 8.43 -20.04
C TRP A 129 -6.21 8.88 -20.29
N TYR A 130 -7.20 8.16 -19.76
CA TYR A 130 -8.62 8.49 -19.88
C TYR A 130 -9.07 9.75 -19.14
N ASN A 131 -8.20 10.39 -18.35
CA ASN A 131 -8.48 11.76 -17.88
C ASN A 131 -8.79 12.71 -19.05
N ARG A 132 -8.08 12.59 -20.18
CA ARG A 132 -8.32 13.35 -21.41
C ARG A 132 -9.67 13.05 -22.04
N ALA A 133 -10.23 11.88 -21.81
CA ALA A 133 -11.52 11.49 -22.38
C ALA A 133 -12.72 12.14 -21.65
N ILE A 134 -12.54 12.52 -20.39
CA ILE A 134 -13.65 12.92 -19.51
C ILE A 134 -13.31 14.15 -18.67
N VAL A 135 -12.34 14.05 -17.76
CA VAL A 135 -12.08 15.10 -16.76
C VAL A 135 -11.59 16.37 -17.43
N GLU A 136 -10.62 16.25 -18.32
CA GLU A 136 -9.98 17.41 -18.94
C GLU A 136 -10.93 18.23 -19.81
N PRO A 137 -11.74 17.65 -20.73
CA PRO A 137 -12.68 18.44 -21.53
C PRO A 137 -13.83 19.00 -20.70
N VAL A 138 -14.28 18.32 -19.63
CA VAL A 138 -15.35 18.84 -18.77
C VAL A 138 -14.87 20.01 -17.91
N MET A 139 -13.62 19.99 -17.47
CA MET A 139 -13.02 21.02 -16.63
C MET A 139 -12.28 22.11 -17.41
N GLY A 140 -12.16 21.98 -18.74
CA GLY A 140 -11.42 22.93 -19.58
C GLY A 140 -9.90 22.84 -19.44
N PHE A 141 -9.38 21.68 -19.02
CA PHE A 141 -7.92 21.44 -18.90
C PHE A 141 -7.26 21.01 -20.22
N CYS A 142 -8.04 20.83 -21.28
CA CYS A 142 -7.53 20.57 -22.63
C CYS A 142 -8.31 21.35 -23.68
N LYS A 143 -7.67 21.61 -24.84
CA LYS A 143 -8.36 22.18 -26.01
C LYS A 143 -9.23 21.12 -26.68
N LYS A 144 -10.23 21.56 -27.45
CA LYS A 144 -11.11 20.65 -28.22
C LYS A 144 -10.30 19.74 -29.17
N ASN A 145 -9.30 20.30 -29.86
CA ASN A 145 -8.45 19.55 -30.77
C ASN A 145 -7.64 18.47 -30.03
N ASP A 146 -7.14 18.75 -28.82
CA ASP A 146 -6.42 17.75 -28.02
C ASP A 146 -7.32 16.58 -27.63
N TYR A 147 -8.58 16.86 -27.27
CA TYR A 147 -9.58 15.85 -26.97
C TYR A 147 -9.88 14.97 -28.18
N GLU A 148 -10.12 15.58 -29.35
CA GLU A 148 -10.42 14.86 -30.58
C GLU A 148 -9.24 14.00 -31.03
N LEU A 149 -8.02 14.55 -30.97
CA LEU A 149 -6.79 13.82 -31.25
C LEU A 149 -6.65 12.60 -30.32
N PHE A 150 -6.86 12.77 -29.02
CA PHE A 150 -6.83 11.66 -28.06
C PHE A 150 -7.88 10.59 -28.41
N MET A 151 -9.12 10.99 -28.69
CA MET A 151 -10.21 10.05 -29.00
C MET A 151 -9.96 9.28 -30.31
N ASN A 152 -9.20 9.85 -31.25
CA ASN A 152 -8.80 9.18 -32.48
C ASN A 152 -7.59 8.25 -32.28
N GLN A 153 -6.70 8.56 -31.34
CA GLN A 153 -5.47 7.79 -31.09
C GLN A 153 -5.63 6.67 -30.06
N VAL A 154 -6.50 6.81 -29.07
CA VAL A 154 -6.53 5.94 -27.88
C VAL A 154 -6.75 4.46 -28.21
N ASN A 155 -7.61 4.15 -29.19
CA ASN A 155 -7.87 2.76 -29.56
C ASN A 155 -6.66 2.09 -30.22
N ASN A 156 -5.97 2.81 -31.10
CA ASN A 156 -4.74 2.33 -31.74
C ASN A 156 -3.63 2.19 -30.71
N PHE A 157 -3.48 3.15 -29.80
CA PHE A 157 -2.55 3.06 -28.68
C PHE A 157 -2.79 1.81 -27.84
N GLU A 158 -4.03 1.56 -27.41
CA GLU A 158 -4.37 0.36 -26.63
C GLU A 158 -4.17 -0.93 -27.41
N LYS A 159 -4.49 -0.93 -28.71
CA LYS A 159 -4.27 -2.08 -29.58
C LYS A 159 -2.78 -2.40 -29.70
N MET A 160 -1.93 -1.40 -29.89
CA MET A 160 -0.47 -1.60 -29.88
C MET A 160 0.04 -2.22 -28.57
N LEU A 161 -0.48 -1.77 -27.42
CA LEU A 161 -0.10 -2.37 -26.13
C LEU A 161 -0.53 -3.84 -26.03
N VAL A 162 -1.76 -4.15 -26.46
CA VAL A 162 -2.30 -5.51 -26.41
C VAL A 162 -1.60 -6.43 -27.40
N ASP A 163 -1.34 -5.97 -28.62
CA ASP A 163 -0.64 -6.71 -29.66
C ASP A 163 0.83 -6.98 -29.26
N ASP A 164 1.47 -6.08 -28.52
CA ASP A 164 2.78 -6.30 -27.88
C ASP A 164 2.72 -7.35 -26.74
N GLY A 165 1.53 -7.73 -26.29
CA GLY A 165 1.32 -8.76 -25.26
C GLY A 165 1.11 -8.21 -23.84
N ILE A 166 0.80 -6.91 -23.70
CA ILE A 166 0.29 -6.37 -22.43
C ILE A 166 -1.17 -6.78 -22.27
N ILE A 167 -1.46 -7.46 -21.16
CA ILE A 167 -2.83 -7.78 -20.76
C ILE A 167 -3.44 -6.50 -20.15
N LEU A 168 -4.24 -5.78 -20.93
CA LEU A 168 -4.89 -4.54 -20.53
C LEU A 168 -6.31 -4.79 -20.01
N LEU A 169 -6.57 -4.47 -18.74
CA LEU A 169 -7.90 -4.56 -18.12
C LEU A 169 -8.40 -3.19 -17.69
N LYS A 170 -9.62 -2.82 -18.12
CA LYS A 170 -10.20 -1.49 -17.88
C LYS A 170 -11.40 -1.58 -16.95
N LEU A 171 -11.31 -0.95 -15.77
CA LEU A 171 -12.36 -0.95 -14.76
C LEU A 171 -12.95 0.45 -14.59
N TRP A 172 -14.27 0.58 -14.72
CA TRP A 172 -15.00 1.82 -14.46
C TRP A 172 -15.83 1.69 -13.19
N PHE A 173 -15.48 2.43 -12.14
CA PHE A 173 -16.23 2.49 -10.89
C PHE A 173 -17.40 3.48 -11.04
N SER A 174 -18.61 2.93 -11.12
CA SER A 174 -19.87 3.69 -11.24
C SER A 174 -20.43 4.02 -9.86
N ILE A 175 -20.88 5.24 -9.65
CA ILE A 175 -21.45 5.72 -8.39
C ILE A 175 -22.66 6.61 -8.71
N SER A 176 -23.69 6.57 -7.86
CA SER A 176 -24.82 7.50 -7.98
C SER A 176 -24.44 8.91 -7.53
N LYS A 177 -25.15 9.93 -8.05
CA LYS A 177 -24.94 11.34 -7.66
C LYS A 177 -25.13 11.53 -6.14
N GLN A 178 -26.16 10.88 -5.59
CA GLN A 178 -26.49 10.92 -4.17
C GLN A 178 -25.40 10.28 -3.30
N GLU A 179 -24.95 9.07 -3.64
CA GLU A 179 -23.90 8.38 -2.87
C GLU A 179 -22.57 9.13 -2.98
N GLN A 180 -22.25 9.74 -4.13
CA GLN A 180 -21.07 10.59 -4.25
C GLN A 180 -21.12 11.78 -3.28
N ARG A 181 -22.27 12.47 -3.17
CA ARG A 181 -22.47 13.57 -2.21
C ARG A 181 -22.27 13.10 -0.76
N ILE A 182 -22.90 11.98 -0.39
CA ILE A 182 -22.72 11.37 0.94
C ILE A 182 -21.24 11.07 1.22
N ARG A 183 -20.48 10.61 0.22
CA ARG A 183 -19.04 10.34 0.38
C ARG A 183 -18.20 11.59 0.56
N PHE A 184 -18.56 12.70 -0.06
CA PHE A 184 -17.87 13.97 0.15
C PHE A 184 -18.10 14.50 1.56
N ILE A 185 -19.34 14.49 2.04
CA ILE A 185 -19.66 14.85 3.44
C ILE A 185 -18.86 13.97 4.42
N ASN A 186 -18.81 12.66 4.18
CA ASN A 186 -18.04 11.71 5.00
C ASN A 186 -16.51 11.86 4.92
N ARG A 187 -15.98 12.50 3.86
CA ARG A 187 -14.55 12.81 3.72
C ARG A 187 -14.22 14.08 4.48
N LEU A 188 -15.06 15.11 4.34
CA LEU A 188 -14.93 16.39 5.05
C LEU A 188 -14.99 16.21 6.57
N SER A 189 -15.89 15.36 7.06
CA SER A 189 -16.00 15.05 8.49
C SER A 189 -14.88 14.16 9.04
N ASN A 190 -13.97 13.66 8.21
CA ASN A 190 -12.91 12.75 8.61
C ASN A 190 -11.51 13.31 8.30
N PRO A 191 -10.77 13.80 9.32
CA PRO A 191 -9.49 14.45 9.10
C PRO A 191 -8.41 13.53 8.49
N LEU A 192 -8.57 12.20 8.54
CA LEU A 192 -7.66 11.27 7.83
C LEU A 192 -7.92 11.17 6.32
N LYS A 193 -9.01 11.76 5.82
CA LYS A 193 -9.47 11.61 4.44
C LYS A 193 -9.66 12.93 3.73
N THR A 194 -9.49 14.06 4.41
CA THR A 194 -9.80 15.37 3.82
C THR A 194 -8.97 15.66 2.57
N TRP A 195 -7.69 15.27 2.56
CA TRP A 195 -6.83 15.41 1.37
C TRP A 195 -7.39 14.73 0.11
N LYS A 196 -8.37 13.82 0.24
CA LYS A 196 -9.06 13.16 -0.88
C LYS A 196 -10.16 14.02 -1.49
N PHE A 197 -10.26 15.29 -1.11
CA PHE A 197 -11.29 16.20 -1.58
C PHE A 197 -10.64 17.50 -2.05
N SER A 198 -11.11 18.01 -3.17
CA SER A 198 -10.62 19.18 -3.88
C SER A 198 -11.78 19.96 -4.49
N ASP A 199 -11.56 21.24 -4.83
CA ASP A 199 -12.59 22.09 -5.45
C ASP A 199 -13.10 21.52 -6.78
N VAL A 200 -12.22 20.84 -7.52
CA VAL A 200 -12.54 20.09 -8.75
C VAL A 200 -13.58 18.99 -8.48
N ASP A 201 -13.50 18.32 -7.33
CA ASP A 201 -14.46 17.26 -6.98
C ASP A 201 -15.88 17.83 -6.76
N MET A 202 -15.98 19.07 -6.25
CA MET A 202 -17.26 19.77 -6.05
C MET A 202 -17.88 20.20 -7.38
N GLU A 203 -17.09 20.77 -8.29
CA GLU A 203 -17.56 21.10 -9.65
C GLU A 203 -18.04 19.86 -10.41
N GLY A 204 -17.46 18.69 -10.13
CA GLY A 204 -17.92 17.40 -10.68
C GLY A 204 -19.37 17.03 -10.34
N GLN A 205 -19.91 17.53 -9.22
CA GLN A 205 -21.32 17.35 -8.85
C GLN A 205 -22.24 18.28 -9.64
N LYS A 206 -21.83 19.54 -9.85
CA LYS A 206 -22.59 20.51 -10.64
C LYS A 206 -22.65 20.10 -12.11
N ARG A 207 -21.51 19.68 -12.66
CA ARG A 207 -21.36 19.28 -14.08
C ARG A 207 -21.72 17.81 -14.32
N TRP A 208 -22.58 17.21 -13.50
CA TRP A 208 -22.85 15.76 -13.53
C TRP A 208 -23.23 15.26 -14.92
N ASP A 209 -24.12 15.95 -15.61
CA ASP A 209 -24.67 15.53 -16.91
C ASP A 209 -23.64 15.67 -18.03
N ILE A 210 -22.81 16.73 -17.99
CA ILE A 210 -21.71 16.92 -18.94
C ILE A 210 -20.68 15.79 -18.77
N TYR A 211 -20.32 15.45 -17.53
CA TYR A 211 -19.49 14.29 -17.24
C TYR A 211 -20.10 12.98 -17.78
N THR A 212 -21.42 12.81 -17.66
CA THR A 212 -22.13 11.62 -18.16
C THR A 212 -22.05 11.54 -19.69
N LYS A 213 -22.24 12.66 -20.39
CA LYS A 213 -22.12 12.75 -21.85
C LYS A 213 -20.73 12.37 -22.35
N TYR A 214 -19.66 12.91 -21.75
CA TYR A 214 -18.29 12.56 -22.15
C TYR A 214 -17.95 11.11 -21.80
N LYS A 215 -18.41 10.61 -20.65
CA LYS A 215 -18.31 9.20 -20.28
C LYS A 215 -18.95 8.31 -21.36
N GLU A 216 -20.20 8.55 -21.72
CA GLU A 216 -20.91 7.74 -22.74
C GLU A 216 -20.23 7.78 -24.10
N LYS A 217 -19.77 8.96 -24.53
CA LYS A 217 -18.95 9.11 -25.74
C LYS A 217 -17.66 8.29 -25.67
N MET A 218 -16.95 8.32 -24.54
CA MET A 218 -15.76 7.49 -24.32
C MET A 218 -16.11 6.00 -24.41
N PHE A 219 -17.14 5.52 -23.71
CA PHE A 219 -17.53 4.10 -23.73
C PHE A 219 -17.92 3.63 -25.14
N SER A 220 -18.72 4.41 -25.87
CA SER A 220 -19.17 4.06 -27.22
C SER A 220 -18.02 3.83 -28.20
N LYS A 221 -16.88 4.52 -27.99
CA LYS A 221 -15.71 4.42 -28.87
C LYS A 221 -14.63 3.45 -28.38
N THR A 222 -14.57 3.19 -27.07
CA THR A 222 -13.40 2.51 -26.46
C THR A 222 -13.75 1.20 -25.76
N ASN A 223 -15.01 0.79 -25.73
CA ASN A 223 -15.42 -0.53 -25.25
C ASN A 223 -15.30 -1.57 -26.38
N LEU A 224 -14.08 -2.04 -26.62
CA LEU A 224 -13.74 -2.95 -27.72
C LEU A 224 -13.44 -4.36 -27.22
N GLU A 225 -13.55 -5.36 -28.09
CA GLU A 225 -13.38 -6.78 -27.72
C GLU A 225 -12.01 -7.09 -27.11
N TYR A 226 -10.94 -6.52 -27.68
CA TYR A 226 -9.56 -6.73 -27.22
C TYR A 226 -9.22 -5.97 -25.92
N ALA A 227 -10.00 -4.93 -25.59
CA ALA A 227 -9.83 -4.15 -24.37
C ALA A 227 -11.21 -3.63 -23.91
N PRO A 228 -12.06 -4.49 -23.32
CA PRO A 228 -13.40 -4.10 -22.91
C PRO A 228 -13.38 -3.35 -21.60
N TRP A 229 -14.38 -2.49 -21.40
CA TRP A 229 -14.64 -1.87 -20.11
C TRP A 229 -15.50 -2.76 -19.23
N LYS A 230 -15.09 -2.94 -17.97
CA LYS A 230 -15.95 -3.50 -16.92
C LYS A 230 -16.47 -2.38 -16.04
N ILE A 231 -17.80 -2.21 -16.05
CA ILE A 231 -18.49 -1.37 -15.06
C ILE A 231 -18.57 -2.14 -13.74
N ILE A 232 -18.13 -1.49 -12.67
CA ILE A 232 -18.21 -1.93 -11.28
C ILE A 232 -19.18 -1.00 -10.56
N ASP A 233 -20.31 -1.52 -10.06
CA ASP A 233 -21.15 -0.74 -9.16
C ASP A 233 -20.36 -0.49 -7.88
N SER A 234 -20.19 0.78 -7.56
CA SER A 234 -19.39 1.22 -6.45
C SER A 234 -20.18 1.86 -5.33
N ASN A 235 -21.52 1.84 -5.37
CA ASN A 235 -22.37 2.37 -4.29
C ASN A 235 -22.09 1.67 -2.96
N ASP A 236 -21.98 0.33 -2.95
CA ASP A 236 -21.37 -0.41 -1.85
C ASP A 236 -19.85 -0.57 -2.08
N LYS A 237 -19.04 -0.05 -1.16
CA LYS A 237 -17.57 -0.07 -1.28
C LYS A 237 -16.95 -1.43 -1.02
N LEU A 238 -17.65 -2.34 -0.35
CA LEU A 238 -17.18 -3.68 -0.06
C LEU A 238 -17.40 -4.55 -1.29
N ASP A 239 -18.59 -4.50 -1.86
CA ASP A 239 -18.97 -5.27 -3.05
C ASP A 239 -18.14 -4.85 -4.26
N ALA A 240 -17.99 -3.54 -4.50
CA ALA A 240 -17.14 -3.02 -5.56
C ALA A 240 -15.70 -3.56 -5.55
N ARG A 241 -15.15 -3.79 -4.34
CA ARG A 241 -13.79 -4.34 -4.19
C ARG A 241 -13.76 -5.83 -4.47
N VAL A 242 -14.79 -6.56 -4.03
CA VAL A 242 -14.95 -7.98 -4.29
C VAL A 242 -15.12 -8.20 -5.79
N ASP A 243 -16.02 -7.46 -6.41
CA ASP A 243 -16.39 -7.63 -7.83
C ASP A 243 -15.26 -7.23 -8.77
N SER A 244 -14.54 -6.14 -8.45
CA SER A 244 -13.37 -5.76 -9.24
C SER A 244 -12.28 -6.84 -9.21
N ILE A 245 -11.98 -7.42 -8.03
CA ILE A 245 -11.00 -8.50 -7.92
C ILE A 245 -11.50 -9.77 -8.62
N LYS A 246 -12.75 -10.17 -8.38
CA LYS A 246 -13.36 -11.34 -9.04
C LYS A 246 -13.32 -11.23 -10.56
N TYR A 247 -13.62 -10.05 -11.11
CA TYR A 247 -13.54 -9.81 -12.54
C TYR A 247 -12.12 -9.91 -13.07
N VAL A 248 -11.14 -9.28 -12.41
CA VAL A 248 -9.74 -9.39 -12.85
C VAL A 248 -9.29 -10.85 -12.83
N LEU A 249 -9.56 -11.57 -11.74
CA LEU A 249 -9.21 -12.99 -11.62
C LEU A 249 -9.93 -13.85 -12.67
N SER A 250 -11.18 -13.57 -13.02
CA SER A 250 -11.93 -14.37 -13.99
C SER A 250 -11.35 -14.30 -15.41
N LYS A 251 -10.52 -13.30 -15.71
CA LYS A 251 -9.77 -13.21 -16.97
C LYS A 251 -8.60 -14.19 -17.08
N PHE A 252 -8.25 -14.87 -15.99
CA PHE A 252 -7.15 -15.82 -15.95
C PHE A 252 -7.67 -17.21 -15.53
N LYS A 253 -7.82 -18.13 -16.49
CA LYS A 253 -8.27 -19.50 -16.20
C LYS A 253 -7.17 -20.38 -15.58
N LYS A 254 -5.90 -20.15 -15.95
CA LYS A 254 -4.76 -21.06 -15.74
C LYS A 254 -4.02 -20.93 -14.40
N PHE A 255 -4.29 -19.93 -13.56
CA PHE A 255 -3.56 -19.78 -12.27
C PHE A 255 -4.14 -20.64 -11.13
N LYS A 256 -5.28 -21.30 -11.35
CA LYS A 256 -6.03 -22.04 -10.31
C LYS A 256 -5.43 -23.41 -9.93
N GLU A 257 -4.40 -23.87 -10.64
CA GLU A 257 -3.78 -25.19 -10.43
C GLU A 257 -2.75 -25.23 -9.29
N THR A 258 -2.45 -24.09 -8.64
CA THR A 258 -1.57 -24.10 -7.46
C THR A 258 -2.34 -24.45 -6.19
N GLU A 259 -2.09 -25.66 -5.69
CA GLU A 259 -2.65 -26.32 -4.50
C GLU A 259 -3.25 -25.41 -3.40
N ASN A 260 -4.54 -25.64 -3.15
CA ASN A 260 -5.25 -25.17 -1.96
C ASN A 260 -4.93 -26.07 -0.76
N ILE A 261 -3.83 -25.79 -0.06
CA ILE A 261 -3.56 -26.44 1.22
C ILE A 261 -4.53 -25.87 2.27
N LYS A 262 -5.50 -26.68 2.69
CA LYS A 262 -6.35 -26.39 3.86
C LYS A 262 -5.45 -26.25 5.09
N LEU A 263 -5.45 -25.08 5.70
CA LEU A 263 -4.72 -24.84 6.95
C LEU A 263 -5.47 -25.52 8.10
N LYS A 264 -4.77 -26.40 8.83
CA LYS A 264 -5.25 -26.90 10.12
C LYS A 264 -5.34 -25.72 11.10
N PRO A 265 -6.43 -25.58 11.87
CA PRO A 265 -6.53 -24.56 12.89
C PRO A 265 -5.38 -24.72 13.88
N LYS A 266 -4.72 -23.62 14.22
CA LYS A 266 -3.69 -23.61 15.27
C LYS A 266 -4.37 -23.83 16.61
N ALA A 267 -3.84 -24.76 17.40
CA ALA A 267 -4.22 -24.91 18.81
C ALA A 267 -4.11 -23.55 19.52
N VAL A 268 -5.21 -23.13 20.13
CA VAL A 268 -5.26 -21.95 21.00
C VAL A 268 -4.42 -22.29 22.23
N LYS A 269 -3.28 -21.60 22.42
CA LYS A 269 -2.54 -21.71 23.68
C LYS A 269 -3.39 -21.11 24.79
N ASN A 270 -3.52 -21.83 25.90
CA ASN A 270 -4.06 -21.28 27.15
C ASN A 270 -3.25 -20.04 27.54
N GLU A 271 -3.85 -18.85 27.41
CA GLU A 271 -3.25 -17.58 27.79
C GLU A 271 -3.63 -17.24 29.25
N LYS A 272 -2.69 -16.62 29.98
CA LYS A 272 -2.86 -16.19 31.38
C LYS A 272 -4.18 -15.43 31.59
N LYS A 273 -4.93 -15.76 32.64
CA LYS A 273 -6.09 -14.97 33.10
C LYS A 273 -5.64 -13.52 33.33
N ILE A 274 -6.19 -12.58 32.57
CA ILE A 274 -6.00 -11.14 32.76
C ILE A 274 -7.27 -10.59 33.40
N ASN A 275 -7.15 -9.81 34.46
CA ASN A 275 -8.25 -9.01 34.99
C ASN A 275 -8.52 -7.85 34.03
N TYR A 276 -9.64 -7.93 33.31
CA TYR A 276 -10.06 -6.88 32.39
C TYR A 276 -10.77 -5.75 33.13
N SER A 277 -10.44 -4.50 32.79
CA SER A 277 -11.15 -3.35 33.35
C SER A 277 -12.51 -3.12 32.68
N SER A 278 -13.40 -2.35 33.31
CA SER A 278 -14.64 -1.88 32.69
C SER A 278 -14.40 -1.08 31.40
N LYS A 279 -13.27 -0.35 31.31
CA LYS A 279 -12.83 0.35 30.09
C LYS A 279 -12.48 -0.64 28.97
N ASP A 280 -11.89 -1.79 29.30
CA ASP A 280 -11.56 -2.82 28.32
C ASP A 280 -12.82 -3.52 27.79
N LEU A 281 -13.80 -3.77 28.65
CA LEU A 281 -15.12 -4.29 28.24
C LEU A 281 -15.79 -3.36 27.21
N LYS A 282 -15.73 -2.04 27.46
CA LYS A 282 -16.21 -1.00 26.53
C LYS A 282 -15.49 -1.02 25.18
N LEU A 283 -14.21 -1.40 25.13
CA LEU A 283 -13.47 -1.52 23.88
C LEU A 283 -13.81 -2.79 23.12
N LEU A 284 -13.95 -3.92 23.82
CA LEU A 284 -14.32 -5.22 23.24
C LEU A 284 -15.76 -5.23 22.70
N ASN A 285 -16.62 -4.39 23.25
CA ASN A 285 -17.98 -4.22 22.75
C ASN A 285 -18.10 -3.30 21.53
N LYS A 286 -17.02 -2.70 21.01
CA LYS A 286 -17.09 -1.88 19.79
C LYS A 286 -17.20 -2.76 18.55
N ASP A 287 -17.86 -2.26 17.50
CA ASP A 287 -18.01 -2.98 16.22
C ASP A 287 -16.67 -3.57 15.73
N LYS A 288 -15.60 -2.78 15.83
CA LYS A 288 -14.27 -3.20 15.38
C LYS A 288 -13.71 -4.41 16.13
N ALA A 289 -14.02 -4.55 17.42
CA ALA A 289 -13.63 -5.69 18.24
C ALA A 289 -14.46 -6.93 17.87
N LEU A 290 -15.78 -6.79 17.81
CA LEU A 290 -16.70 -7.87 17.44
C LEU A 290 -16.39 -8.40 16.04
N ILE A 291 -16.16 -7.51 15.07
CA ILE A 291 -15.69 -7.88 13.73
C ILE A 291 -14.36 -8.63 13.80
N ASN A 292 -13.42 -8.22 14.66
CA ASN A 292 -12.12 -8.88 14.78
C ASN A 292 -12.24 -10.30 15.33
N LEU A 293 -13.07 -10.50 16.36
CA LEU A 293 -13.38 -11.82 16.93
C LEU A 293 -14.02 -12.73 15.88
N LEU A 294 -14.95 -12.22 15.06
CA LEU A 294 -15.61 -13.00 14.02
C LEU A 294 -14.78 -13.24 12.76
N SER A 295 -13.80 -12.39 12.46
CA SER A 295 -13.06 -12.44 11.18
C SER A 295 -11.75 -13.23 11.24
N ARG A 296 -11.26 -13.57 12.43
CA ARG A 296 -9.94 -14.19 12.60
C ARG A 296 -10.04 -15.47 13.40
N ASP A 297 -9.58 -16.56 12.82
CA ASP A 297 -9.60 -17.88 13.46
C ASP A 297 -8.68 -17.95 14.69
N ASP A 298 -7.67 -17.08 14.79
CA ASP A 298 -6.71 -17.02 15.91
C ASP A 298 -7.03 -15.93 16.94
N ALA A 299 -8.24 -15.34 16.89
CA ALA A 299 -8.63 -14.24 17.76
C ALA A 299 -8.81 -14.70 19.22
N THR A 300 -8.25 -13.92 20.13
CA THR A 300 -8.52 -14.01 21.57
C THR A 300 -8.94 -12.64 22.07
N LEU A 301 -9.68 -12.55 23.18
CA LEU A 301 -10.08 -11.26 23.76
C LEU A 301 -8.86 -10.35 23.99
N ILE A 302 -7.75 -10.91 24.48
CA ILE A 302 -6.50 -10.20 24.72
C ILE A 302 -5.93 -9.62 23.41
N LYS A 303 -5.81 -10.45 22.36
CA LYS A 303 -5.30 -10.02 21.06
C LYS A 303 -6.20 -8.95 20.42
N THR A 304 -7.52 -9.13 20.53
CA THR A 304 -8.52 -8.18 20.03
C THR A 304 -8.42 -6.84 20.75
N LEU A 305 -8.33 -6.86 22.08
CA LEU A 305 -8.19 -5.65 22.88
C LEU A 305 -6.91 -4.88 22.51
N ARG A 306 -5.78 -5.59 22.38
CA ARG A 306 -4.51 -5.00 21.93
C ARG A 306 -4.65 -4.38 20.54
N TYR A 307 -5.28 -5.08 19.60
CA TYR A 307 -5.53 -4.57 18.25
C TYR A 307 -6.38 -3.30 18.26
N VAL A 308 -7.44 -3.25 19.05
CA VAL A 308 -8.31 -2.07 19.16
C VAL A 308 -7.56 -0.89 19.78
N LYS A 309 -6.77 -1.11 20.83
CA LYS A 309 -5.91 -0.08 21.45
C LYS A 309 -4.87 0.45 20.44
N PHE A 310 -4.20 -0.45 19.72
CA PHE A 310 -3.27 -0.12 18.64
C PHE A 310 -3.91 0.79 17.59
N GLU A 311 -5.08 0.43 17.07
CA GLU A 311 -5.75 1.19 16.01
C GLU A 311 -6.16 2.60 16.48
N ARG A 312 -6.51 2.78 17.76
CA ARG A 312 -6.78 4.12 18.33
C ARG A 312 -5.50 4.95 18.39
N ARG A 313 -4.37 4.39 18.81
CA ARG A 313 -3.07 5.09 18.85
C ARG A 313 -2.60 5.42 17.43
N LEU A 314 -2.66 4.46 16.52
CA LEU A 314 -2.30 4.62 15.12
C LEU A 314 -3.08 5.76 14.46
N LYS A 315 -4.38 5.89 14.72
CA LYS A 315 -5.20 6.99 14.18
C LYS A 315 -4.62 8.37 14.56
N LYS A 316 -4.20 8.56 15.81
CA LYS A 316 -3.62 9.84 16.27
C LYS A 316 -2.31 10.15 15.53
N LEU A 317 -1.42 9.17 15.42
CA LEU A 317 -0.15 9.33 14.74
C LEU A 317 -0.30 9.55 13.24
N GLN A 318 -1.28 8.93 12.60
CA GLN A 318 -1.57 9.14 11.19
C GLN A 318 -2.10 10.55 10.90
N LEU A 319 -2.73 11.23 11.86
CA LEU A 319 -3.11 12.64 11.70
C LEU A 319 -1.86 13.52 11.69
N GLU A 320 -0.93 13.28 12.61
CA GLU A 320 0.35 14.00 12.64
C GLU A 320 1.22 13.71 11.40
N MET A 321 1.20 12.48 10.88
CA MET A 321 1.86 12.16 9.60
C MET A 321 1.28 12.94 8.41
N ILE A 322 -0.02 13.26 8.42
CA ILE A 322 -0.63 14.09 7.38
C ILE A 322 -0.11 15.52 7.48
N LYS A 323 -0.03 16.08 8.69
CA LYS A 323 0.56 17.41 8.92
C LYS A 323 2.01 17.46 8.45
N LEU A 324 2.81 16.45 8.78
CA LEU A 324 4.18 16.32 8.31
C LEU A 324 4.24 16.32 6.78
N GLN A 325 3.41 15.52 6.09
CA GLN A 325 3.40 15.50 4.62
C GLN A 325 2.98 16.85 4.02
N ASN A 326 1.99 17.52 4.60
CA ASN A 326 1.56 18.85 4.15
C ASN A 326 2.69 19.86 4.32
N TRP A 327 3.36 19.87 5.47
CA TRP A 327 4.51 20.73 5.73
C TRP A 327 5.66 20.48 4.76
N VAL A 328 6.01 19.21 4.50
CA VAL A 328 7.05 18.85 3.51
C VAL A 328 6.72 19.45 2.15
N TYR A 329 5.45 19.35 1.74
CA TYR A 329 5.00 19.90 0.47
C TYR A 329 5.00 21.44 0.45
N GLU A 330 4.40 22.08 1.45
CA GLU A 330 4.26 23.54 1.52
C GLU A 330 5.59 24.27 1.66
N LYS A 331 6.57 23.64 2.32
CA LYS A 331 7.93 24.16 2.49
C LYS A 331 8.93 23.60 1.46
N ASN A 332 8.46 22.89 0.43
CA ASN A 332 9.28 22.30 -0.62
C ASN A 332 10.45 21.44 -0.12
N LYS A 333 10.31 20.80 1.04
CA LYS A 333 11.33 19.95 1.64
C LYS A 333 11.46 18.62 0.90
N LYS A 334 12.63 18.01 1.00
CA LYS A 334 12.97 16.71 0.42
C LYS A 334 13.22 15.74 1.58
N VAL A 335 12.55 14.59 1.60
CA VAL A 335 12.68 13.62 2.71
C VAL A 335 12.96 12.22 2.19
N ILE A 336 13.98 11.58 2.74
CA ILE A 336 14.27 10.15 2.58
C ILE A 336 14.12 9.43 3.93
N VAL A 337 13.36 8.35 3.95
CA VAL A 337 13.29 7.44 5.11
C VAL A 337 13.72 6.03 4.70
N VAL A 338 14.86 5.58 5.23
CA VAL A 338 15.44 4.26 5.00
C VAL A 338 14.95 3.28 6.07
N PHE A 339 14.37 2.17 5.63
CA PHE A 339 14.00 1.05 6.49
C PHE A 339 14.93 -0.14 6.23
N GLU A 340 15.82 -0.40 7.18
CA GLU A 340 16.63 -1.61 7.25
C GLU A 340 16.22 -2.51 8.41
N GLY A 341 16.77 -3.72 8.45
CA GLY A 341 16.46 -4.71 9.47
C GLY A 341 16.43 -6.13 8.94
N ARG A 342 16.44 -7.09 9.86
CA ARG A 342 16.47 -8.52 9.52
C ARG A 342 15.29 -8.95 8.64
N ASP A 343 15.48 -10.08 7.96
CA ASP A 343 14.39 -10.72 7.23
C ASP A 343 13.23 -11.05 8.16
N ALA A 344 12.01 -10.89 7.64
CA ALA A 344 10.76 -10.97 8.40
C ALA A 344 10.61 -9.98 9.58
N ALA A 345 11.48 -8.97 9.76
CA ALA A 345 11.38 -8.00 10.87
C ALA A 345 10.13 -7.10 10.81
N GLY A 346 9.53 -6.94 9.62
CA GLY A 346 8.22 -6.29 9.46
C GLY A 346 8.24 -4.90 8.83
N LYS A 347 9.35 -4.52 8.19
CA LYS A 347 9.60 -3.23 7.49
C LYS A 347 8.44 -2.76 6.61
N GLY A 348 8.12 -3.49 5.54
CA GLY A 348 7.00 -3.13 4.65
C GLY A 348 5.63 -3.05 5.36
N GLY A 349 5.44 -3.75 6.47
CA GLY A 349 4.25 -3.62 7.31
C GLY A 349 4.18 -2.32 8.11
N ALA A 350 5.34 -1.77 8.51
CA ALA A 350 5.47 -0.48 9.17
C ALA A 350 5.29 0.67 8.16
N ILE A 351 6.01 0.63 7.02
CA ILE A 351 5.87 1.60 5.93
C ILE A 351 4.40 1.74 5.52
N ARG A 352 3.73 0.61 5.26
CA ARG A 352 2.30 0.60 4.87
C ARG A 352 1.38 1.28 5.88
N ARG A 353 1.70 1.18 7.18
CA ARG A 353 0.89 1.80 8.24
C ARG A 353 1.20 3.29 8.40
N ALA A 354 2.45 3.70 8.18
CA ALA A 354 2.85 5.11 8.16
C ALA A 354 2.17 5.86 7.01
N ILE A 355 2.22 5.32 5.78
CA ILE A 355 1.71 6.00 4.58
C ILE A 355 0.20 5.82 4.34
N GLN A 356 -0.48 5.06 5.20
CA GLN A 356 -1.82 4.50 4.92
C GLN A 356 -2.87 5.55 4.48
N ASN A 357 -2.78 6.74 5.04
CA ASN A 357 -3.70 7.85 4.81
C ASN A 357 -2.98 9.08 4.28
N LEU A 358 -1.76 8.93 3.76
CA LEU A 358 -1.03 10.01 3.10
C LEU A 358 -1.47 10.12 1.64
N ASN A 359 -1.28 11.30 1.05
CA ASN A 359 -1.51 11.53 -0.36
C ASN A 359 -0.43 10.81 -1.18
N PRO A 360 -0.78 9.80 -2.00
CA PRO A 360 0.19 9.00 -2.75
C PRO A 360 0.87 9.79 -3.88
N ARG A 361 0.39 10.97 -4.27
CA ARG A 361 1.04 11.83 -5.28
C ARG A 361 2.23 12.60 -4.74
N LYS A 362 2.37 12.68 -3.41
CA LYS A 362 3.43 13.42 -2.71
C LYS A 362 4.40 12.48 -1.98
N LEU A 363 4.39 11.20 -2.34
CA LEU A 363 5.32 10.21 -1.78
C LEU A 363 5.59 9.09 -2.76
N ARG A 364 6.72 8.40 -2.57
CA ARG A 364 7.03 7.12 -3.22
C ARG A 364 7.53 6.10 -2.21
N VAL A 365 7.27 4.83 -2.51
CA VAL A 365 7.87 3.70 -1.80
C VAL A 365 8.73 2.94 -2.79
N ILE A 366 10.01 2.81 -2.48
CA ILE A 366 11.02 2.19 -3.34
C ILE A 366 11.41 0.85 -2.73
N ALA A 367 11.22 -0.22 -3.49
CA ALA A 367 11.57 -1.58 -3.11
C ALA A 367 12.28 -2.25 -4.30
N LEU A 368 13.57 -1.97 -4.47
CA LEU A 368 14.32 -2.42 -5.64
C LEU A 368 14.48 -3.95 -5.67
N PRO A 369 14.42 -4.57 -6.86
CA PRO A 369 14.82 -5.96 -7.06
C PRO A 369 16.36 -6.10 -7.06
N LYS A 370 16.83 -7.33 -7.29
CA LYS A 370 18.26 -7.59 -7.59
C LYS A 370 18.70 -6.66 -8.74
N PRO A 371 19.90 -6.06 -8.69
CA PRO A 371 20.38 -5.23 -9.79
C PRO A 371 20.46 -6.03 -11.09
N SER A 372 20.01 -5.42 -12.18
CA SER A 372 20.24 -5.87 -13.56
C SER A 372 21.73 -5.91 -13.90
N GLU A 373 22.09 -6.54 -15.02
CA GLU A 373 23.48 -6.58 -15.49
C GLU A 373 24.04 -5.16 -15.70
N THR A 374 23.24 -4.27 -16.28
CA THR A 374 23.62 -2.86 -16.44
C THR A 374 23.83 -2.16 -15.08
N GLU A 375 22.93 -2.35 -14.11
CA GLU A 375 23.09 -1.77 -12.77
C GLU A 375 24.28 -2.35 -12.00
N GLN A 376 24.70 -3.59 -12.30
CA GLN A 376 25.89 -4.19 -11.70
C GLN A 376 27.19 -3.56 -12.22
N GLY A 377 27.21 -3.13 -13.49
CA GLY A 377 28.32 -2.39 -14.09
C GLY A 377 28.35 -0.89 -13.77
N GLN A 378 27.27 -0.35 -13.21
CA GLN A 378 27.17 1.05 -12.81
C GLN A 378 27.80 1.32 -11.43
N TRP A 379 28.01 2.59 -11.13
CA TRP A 379 28.33 3.02 -9.78
C TRP A 379 27.22 2.61 -8.81
N TYR A 380 27.57 1.97 -7.69
CA TYR A 380 26.60 1.30 -6.81
C TYR A 380 25.44 2.19 -6.34
N PHE A 381 25.72 3.46 -6.03
CA PHE A 381 24.70 4.40 -5.55
C PHE A 381 23.78 4.93 -6.67
N GLN A 382 24.18 4.82 -7.94
CA GLN A 382 23.46 5.38 -9.08
C GLN A 382 22.01 4.89 -9.16
N ARG A 383 21.79 3.60 -8.94
CA ARG A 383 20.44 3.01 -8.94
C ARG A 383 19.52 3.56 -7.83
N TYR A 384 20.09 4.07 -6.74
CA TYR A 384 19.33 4.65 -5.64
C TYR A 384 19.07 6.13 -5.85
N VAL A 385 20.07 6.88 -6.35
CA VAL A 385 19.99 8.32 -6.63
C VAL A 385 18.87 8.64 -7.61
N GLN A 386 18.65 7.79 -8.63
CA GLN A 386 17.53 7.92 -9.58
C GLN A 386 16.14 7.95 -8.91
N HIS A 387 16.04 7.53 -7.65
CA HIS A 387 14.79 7.49 -6.91
C HIS A 387 14.68 8.55 -5.81
N PHE A 388 15.63 9.46 -5.68
CA PHE A 388 15.60 10.51 -4.66
C PHE A 388 14.38 11.43 -4.79
N PRO A 389 13.95 12.06 -3.67
CA PRO A 389 12.78 12.91 -3.65
C PRO A 389 12.96 14.16 -4.51
N LYS A 390 11.89 14.56 -5.20
CA LYS A 390 11.74 15.92 -5.70
C LYS A 390 11.32 16.87 -4.56
N HIS A 391 11.31 18.17 -4.81
CA HIS A 391 10.75 19.15 -3.87
C HIS A 391 9.32 18.79 -3.46
N GLY A 392 9.05 18.79 -2.16
CA GLY A 392 7.74 18.46 -1.59
C GLY A 392 7.41 16.97 -1.57
N GLU A 393 8.39 16.09 -1.78
CA GLU A 393 8.22 14.64 -1.85
C GLU A 393 8.89 13.91 -0.66
N ILE A 394 8.23 12.86 -0.18
CA ILE A 394 8.78 11.90 0.78
C ILE A 394 9.03 10.56 0.09
N VAL A 395 10.26 10.04 0.15
CA VAL A 395 10.62 8.73 -0.41
C VAL A 395 10.94 7.75 0.72
N PHE A 396 10.22 6.63 0.75
CA PHE A 396 10.44 5.53 1.68
C PHE A 396 11.19 4.39 0.98
N PHE A 397 12.37 4.03 1.47
CA PHE A 397 13.15 2.89 0.97
C PHE A 397 12.88 1.64 1.83
N ASP A 398 12.28 0.60 1.27
CA ASP A 398 12.20 -0.75 1.88
C ASP A 398 13.43 -1.55 1.46
N ARG A 399 14.46 -1.50 2.32
CA ARG A 399 15.88 -1.68 1.98
C ARG A 399 16.44 -0.54 1.12
N SER A 400 17.75 -0.38 1.17
CA SER A 400 18.48 0.75 0.60
C SER A 400 19.86 0.33 0.08
N TRP A 401 20.75 1.30 -0.09
CA TRP A 401 22.18 1.08 -0.36
C TRP A 401 22.88 0.29 0.75
N TYR A 402 22.30 0.21 1.95
CA TYR A 402 22.81 -0.65 3.02
C TYR A 402 22.68 -2.15 2.78
N ASN A 403 22.08 -2.59 1.66
CA ASN A 403 22.22 -3.97 1.19
C ASN A 403 23.71 -4.37 1.09
N ARG A 404 24.59 -3.48 0.62
CA ARG A 404 26.03 -3.75 0.54
C ARG A 404 26.74 -3.80 1.88
N ALA A 405 26.17 -3.20 2.92
CA ALA A 405 26.73 -3.27 4.27
C ALA A 405 26.49 -4.63 4.95
N VAL A 406 25.38 -5.30 4.61
CA VAL A 406 24.91 -6.47 5.38
C VAL A 406 24.54 -7.64 4.48
N VAL A 407 23.55 -7.47 3.60
CA VAL A 407 22.97 -8.60 2.84
C VAL A 407 23.97 -9.13 1.81
N GLU A 408 24.61 -8.26 1.04
CA GLU A 408 25.55 -8.65 -0.02
C GLU A 408 26.76 -9.42 0.53
N PRO A 409 27.52 -8.91 1.53
CA PRO A 409 28.72 -9.61 2.01
C PRO A 409 28.40 -10.89 2.81
N VAL A 410 27.23 -10.96 3.46
CA VAL A 410 26.79 -12.19 4.15
C VAL A 410 26.56 -13.32 3.15
N ASN A 411 25.96 -13.03 2.00
CA ASN A 411 25.58 -14.03 0.99
C ASN A 411 26.56 -14.14 -0.18
N GLY A 412 27.64 -13.36 -0.20
CA GLY A 412 28.64 -13.38 -1.28
C GLY A 412 28.17 -12.71 -2.57
N PHE A 413 27.27 -11.72 -2.48
CA PHE A 413 26.80 -10.95 -3.65
C PHE A 413 27.68 -9.74 -3.98
N CYS A 414 28.72 -9.49 -3.18
CA CYS A 414 29.75 -8.50 -3.48
C CYS A 414 31.13 -9.03 -3.07
N SER A 415 32.19 -8.52 -3.70
CA SER A 415 33.57 -8.80 -3.29
C SER A 415 33.91 -8.08 -1.97
N LYS A 416 34.99 -8.51 -1.30
CA LYS A 416 35.50 -7.82 -0.09
C LYS A 416 35.88 -6.37 -0.40
N GLU A 417 36.44 -6.12 -1.58
CA GLU A 417 36.79 -4.79 -2.06
C GLU A 417 35.55 -3.91 -2.24
N GLN A 418 34.51 -4.41 -2.92
CA GLN A 418 33.24 -3.69 -3.08
C GLN A 418 32.60 -3.34 -1.72
N TYR A 419 32.64 -4.26 -0.76
CA TYR A 419 32.19 -4.00 0.61
C TYR A 419 33.01 -2.88 1.26
N SER A 420 34.34 -2.99 1.23
CA SER A 420 35.26 -1.99 1.81
C SER A 420 35.02 -0.60 1.21
N ASN A 421 34.97 -0.51 -0.13
CA ASN A 421 34.73 0.73 -0.86
C ASN A 421 33.38 1.35 -0.47
N PHE A 422 32.32 0.55 -0.39
CA PHE A 422 31.03 1.04 0.09
C PHE A 422 31.11 1.57 1.53
N MET A 423 31.71 0.81 2.43
CA MET A 423 31.83 1.20 3.84
C MET A 423 32.70 2.45 4.01
N ASN A 424 33.64 2.72 3.11
CA ASN A 424 34.43 3.96 3.08
C ASN A 424 33.65 5.15 2.52
N HIS A 425 32.80 4.93 1.50
CA HIS A 425 32.12 6.02 0.80
C HIS A 425 30.74 6.39 1.37
N VAL A 426 30.06 5.47 2.06
CA VAL A 426 28.65 5.67 2.45
C VAL A 426 28.43 6.90 3.33
N ASN A 427 29.34 7.22 4.25
CA ASN A 427 29.18 8.40 5.10
C ASN A 427 29.33 9.71 4.32
N ALA A 428 30.26 9.76 3.36
CA ALA A 428 30.41 10.92 2.46
C ALA A 428 29.19 11.06 1.55
N PHE A 429 28.66 9.94 1.04
CA PHE A 429 27.43 9.92 0.26
C PHE A 429 26.24 10.47 1.07
N GLU A 430 26.10 10.09 2.33
CA GLU A 430 25.05 10.61 3.21
C GLU A 430 25.23 12.09 3.55
N GLN A 431 26.48 12.55 3.71
CA GLN A 431 26.77 13.97 3.87
C GLN A 431 26.31 14.76 2.64
N MET A 432 26.61 14.29 1.43
CA MET A 432 26.15 14.94 0.19
C MET A 432 24.62 15.02 0.09
N ILE A 433 23.90 14.01 0.58
CA ILE A 433 22.42 14.03 0.65
C ILE A 433 21.96 15.17 1.57
N ILE A 434 22.56 15.27 2.75
CA ILE A 434 22.16 16.25 3.77
C ILE A 434 22.55 17.67 3.36
N ASP A 435 23.72 17.86 2.75
CA ASP A 435 24.19 19.15 2.24
C ASP A 435 23.26 19.74 1.18
N ASP A 436 22.53 18.88 0.45
CA ASP A 436 21.50 19.27 -0.51
C ASP A 436 20.11 19.48 0.14
N ASP A 437 20.03 19.74 1.45
CA ASP A 437 18.78 19.94 2.24
C ASP A 437 17.80 18.77 2.10
N ILE A 438 18.30 17.53 1.91
CA ILE A 438 17.49 16.32 1.98
C ILE A 438 17.53 15.77 3.41
N ILE A 439 16.37 15.73 4.05
CA ILE A 439 16.21 15.14 5.38
C ILE A 439 16.34 13.62 5.26
N LEU A 440 17.44 13.06 5.78
CA LEU A 440 17.70 11.62 5.77
C LEU A 440 17.43 11.00 7.14
N LEU A 441 16.52 10.01 7.18
CA LEU A 441 16.21 9.25 8.39
C LEU A 441 16.47 7.75 8.19
N LYS A 442 17.35 7.17 9.03
CA LYS A 442 17.71 5.75 8.98
C LYS A 442 17.10 4.97 10.14
N VAL A 443 16.34 3.92 9.82
CA VAL A 443 15.61 3.10 10.80
C VAL A 443 15.99 1.64 10.65
N TYR A 444 16.38 0.99 11.75
CA TYR A 444 16.71 -0.44 11.77
C TYR A 444 15.72 -1.24 12.62
N PHE A 445 15.08 -2.25 12.04
CA PHE A 445 14.17 -3.16 12.73
C PHE A 445 14.92 -4.37 13.29
N SER A 446 15.09 -4.42 14.60
CA SER A 446 15.75 -5.52 15.31
C SER A 446 14.72 -6.55 15.79
N ILE A 447 14.97 -7.83 15.55
CA ILE A 447 14.19 -8.94 16.10
C ILE A 447 15.13 -9.98 16.70
N SER A 448 14.61 -10.82 17.60
CA SER A 448 15.31 -11.98 18.14
C SER A 448 15.35 -13.16 17.16
N LYS A 449 16.35 -14.05 17.30
CA LYS A 449 16.51 -15.26 16.45
C LYS A 449 15.26 -16.14 16.50
N ASN A 450 14.72 -16.32 17.70
CA ASN A 450 13.48 -17.07 17.96
C ASN A 450 12.28 -16.42 17.27
N THR A 451 12.14 -15.10 17.34
CA THR A 451 11.05 -14.39 16.65
C THR A 451 11.16 -14.50 15.14
N GLN A 452 12.38 -14.43 14.58
CA GLN A 452 12.59 -14.62 13.16
C GLN A 452 12.17 -16.04 12.73
N GLN A 453 12.61 -17.08 13.44
CA GLN A 453 12.25 -18.47 13.13
C GLN A 453 10.73 -18.67 13.18
N LYS A 454 10.07 -18.17 14.23
CA LYS A 454 8.61 -18.23 14.37
C LYS A 454 7.91 -17.57 13.18
N ARG A 455 8.39 -16.40 12.74
CA ARG A 455 7.81 -15.66 11.61
C ARG A 455 8.04 -16.38 10.29
N PHE A 456 9.18 -17.02 10.07
CA PHE A 456 9.40 -17.86 8.89
C PHE A 456 8.43 -19.03 8.83
N ASN A 457 8.20 -19.72 9.96
CA ASN A 457 7.20 -20.79 10.02
C ASN A 457 5.78 -20.25 9.72
N GLU A 458 5.41 -19.07 10.24
CA GLU A 458 4.14 -18.40 9.91
C GLU A 458 4.02 -17.97 8.44
N ILE A 459 5.13 -17.59 7.81
CA ILE A 459 5.17 -17.17 6.41
C ILE A 459 5.00 -18.39 5.49
N LYS A 460 5.74 -19.46 5.75
CA LYS A 460 5.64 -20.74 5.01
C LYS A 460 4.24 -21.32 5.08
N ALA A 461 3.62 -21.27 6.26
CA ALA A 461 2.25 -21.75 6.47
C ALA A 461 1.15 -20.77 5.99
N SER A 462 1.45 -19.70 5.23
CA SER A 462 0.45 -18.71 4.85
C SER A 462 0.32 -18.60 3.33
N SER A 463 -0.86 -18.87 2.81
CA SER A 463 -1.19 -18.71 1.39
C SER A 463 -0.89 -17.30 0.86
N LEU A 464 -1.19 -16.27 1.67
CA LEU A 464 -0.96 -14.85 1.36
C LEU A 464 0.50 -14.39 1.47
N LYS A 465 1.36 -15.13 2.17
CA LYS A 465 2.72 -14.67 2.51
C LYS A 465 3.81 -15.60 2.02
N LYS A 466 3.49 -16.81 1.55
CA LYS A 466 4.48 -17.83 1.13
C LYS A 466 5.58 -17.27 0.22
N TRP A 467 5.20 -16.38 -0.71
CA TRP A 467 6.13 -15.70 -1.62
C TRP A 467 7.22 -14.86 -0.93
N LYS A 468 7.02 -14.46 0.33
CA LYS A 468 7.99 -13.67 1.11
C LYS A 468 9.18 -14.49 1.60
N PHE A 469 9.15 -15.81 1.47
CA PHE A 469 10.22 -16.69 1.91
C PHE A 469 11.01 -17.15 0.69
N THR A 470 12.28 -16.75 0.64
CA THR A 470 13.23 -17.08 -0.42
C THR A 470 14.30 -18.06 0.08
N GLU A 471 15.11 -18.60 -0.83
CA GLU A 471 16.26 -19.43 -0.44
C GLU A 471 17.26 -18.69 0.46
N VAL A 472 17.44 -17.39 0.23
CA VAL A 472 18.27 -16.51 1.08
C VAL A 472 17.73 -16.47 2.51
N ASP A 473 16.41 -16.33 2.66
CA ASP A 473 15.75 -16.37 3.98
C ASP A 473 15.94 -17.72 4.68
N GLY A 474 15.97 -18.82 3.90
CA GLY A 474 16.24 -20.17 4.40
C GLY A 474 17.62 -20.35 5.02
N LYS A 475 18.63 -19.62 4.52
CA LYS A 475 19.99 -19.62 5.07
C LYS A 475 20.16 -18.61 6.21
N ALA A 476 19.30 -17.60 6.31
CA ALA A 476 19.45 -16.48 7.25
C ALA A 476 19.52 -16.89 8.74
N GLN A 477 18.84 -17.97 9.12
CA GLN A 477 18.90 -18.51 10.50
C GLN A 477 20.25 -19.14 10.83
N LYS A 478 20.85 -19.87 9.88
CA LYS A 478 22.20 -20.44 10.02
C LYS A 478 23.25 -19.34 10.01
N LEU A 479 23.07 -18.33 9.16
CA LEU A 479 23.96 -17.18 9.02
C LEU A 479 23.71 -16.07 10.06
N TRP A 480 22.95 -16.34 11.13
CA TRP A 480 22.51 -15.33 12.10
C TRP A 480 23.67 -14.50 12.66
N ASP A 481 24.75 -15.17 13.06
CA ASP A 481 25.91 -14.54 13.69
C ASP A 481 26.73 -13.74 12.67
N LYS A 482 26.83 -14.23 11.43
CA LYS A 482 27.44 -13.48 10.31
C LYS A 482 26.65 -12.20 10.02
N TYR A 483 25.31 -12.28 9.97
CA TYR A 483 24.46 -11.09 9.86
C TYR A 483 24.64 -10.13 11.03
N THR A 484 24.80 -10.64 12.25
CA THR A 484 25.03 -9.83 13.45
C THR A 484 26.35 -9.07 13.32
N LYS A 485 27.44 -9.75 12.96
CA LYS A 485 28.76 -9.14 12.72
C LYS A 485 28.70 -7.96 11.74
N TYR A 486 28.21 -8.18 10.51
CA TYR A 486 28.14 -7.12 9.50
C TYR A 486 27.19 -5.98 9.90
N LYS A 487 26.12 -6.28 10.64
CA LYS A 487 25.21 -5.26 11.18
C LYS A 487 25.91 -4.41 12.26
N ASP A 488 26.71 -5.02 13.12
CA ASP A 488 27.48 -4.30 14.14
C ASP A 488 28.55 -3.42 13.50
N GLU A 489 29.31 -3.93 12.52
CA GLU A 489 30.26 -3.14 11.72
C GLU A 489 29.58 -1.97 10.99
N MET A 490 28.38 -2.20 10.42
CA MET A 490 27.57 -1.16 9.81
C MET A 490 27.22 -0.06 10.80
N PHE A 491 26.77 -0.40 12.01
CA PHE A 491 26.42 0.58 13.02
C PHE A 491 27.64 1.35 13.52
N GLU A 492 28.73 0.66 13.83
CA GLU A 492 29.96 1.26 14.32
C GLU A 492 30.48 2.34 13.34
N LYS A 493 30.50 2.04 12.04
CA LYS A 493 31.05 2.97 11.04
C LYS A 493 30.06 4.03 10.57
N THR A 494 28.75 3.75 10.55
CA THR A 494 27.76 4.60 9.86
C THR A 494 26.70 5.22 10.75
N ASN A 495 26.78 5.01 12.07
CA ASN A 495 25.97 5.73 13.05
C ASN A 495 26.62 7.10 13.37
N THR A 496 26.50 8.04 12.43
CA THR A 496 27.13 9.36 12.53
C THR A 496 26.22 10.37 13.23
N LYS A 497 26.78 11.51 13.64
CA LYS A 497 25.99 12.61 14.25
C LYS A 497 24.98 13.21 13.28
N ILE A 498 25.35 13.32 12.00
CA ILE A 498 24.51 13.89 10.94
C ILE A 498 23.40 12.93 10.48
N ALA A 499 23.68 11.62 10.48
CA ALA A 499 22.77 10.58 10.01
C ALA A 499 22.77 9.39 11.00
N PRO A 500 22.14 9.54 12.18
CA PRO A 500 22.12 8.49 13.18
C PRO A 500 21.21 7.33 12.79
N TRP A 501 21.57 6.13 13.24
CA TRP A 501 20.73 4.94 13.18
C TRP A 501 19.73 4.92 14.33
N ASN A 502 18.45 4.77 13.97
CA ASN A 502 17.38 4.64 14.95
C ASN A 502 16.89 3.20 15.01
N ILE A 503 17.13 2.52 16.13
CA ILE A 503 16.83 1.08 16.28
C ILE A 503 15.45 0.88 16.91
N ILE A 504 14.63 0.04 16.28
CA ILE A 504 13.30 -0.36 16.77
C ILE A 504 13.34 -1.82 17.21
N SER A 505 12.93 -2.09 18.45
CA SER A 505 12.62 -3.46 18.88
C SER A 505 11.35 -3.94 18.21
N ALA A 506 11.51 -4.79 17.21
CA ALA A 506 10.47 -5.17 16.28
C ALA A 506 9.84 -6.54 16.57
N ASP A 507 10.13 -7.18 17.70
CA ASP A 507 9.61 -8.51 18.05
C ASP A 507 8.08 -8.54 18.08
N ARG A 508 7.47 -7.44 18.54
CA ARG A 508 6.03 -7.20 18.45
C ARG A 508 5.72 -6.22 17.32
N LYS A 509 5.11 -6.74 16.24
CA LYS A 509 4.78 -5.95 15.04
C LYS A 509 3.91 -4.72 15.33
N ILE A 510 2.99 -4.83 16.30
CA ILE A 510 2.07 -3.74 16.66
C ILE A 510 2.85 -2.54 17.22
N ASP A 511 3.75 -2.81 18.16
CA ASP A 511 4.55 -1.78 18.82
C ASP A 511 5.55 -1.19 17.83
N ALA A 512 6.26 -2.04 17.08
CA ALA A 512 7.21 -1.63 16.04
C ALA A 512 6.63 -0.65 15.00
N ARG A 513 5.36 -0.84 14.61
CA ARG A 513 4.67 0.06 13.67
C ARG A 513 4.41 1.43 14.26
N ILE A 514 4.06 1.47 15.54
CA ILE A 514 3.85 2.72 16.27
C ILE A 514 5.18 3.44 16.45
N ASP A 515 6.21 2.70 16.88
CA ASP A 515 7.54 3.26 17.13
C ASP A 515 8.16 3.82 15.86
N ALA A 516 7.97 3.16 14.71
CA ALA A 516 8.40 3.69 13.42
C ALA A 516 7.77 5.05 13.08
N ILE A 517 6.47 5.21 13.32
CA ILE A 517 5.80 6.49 13.07
C ILE A 517 6.24 7.54 14.08
N ASN A 518 6.35 7.19 15.37
CA ASN A 518 6.84 8.12 16.39
C ASN A 518 8.24 8.62 16.06
N LEU A 519 9.11 7.74 15.60
CA LEU A 519 10.49 8.05 15.24
C LEU A 519 10.56 8.98 14.04
N ILE A 520 9.73 8.76 13.01
CA ILE A 520 9.58 9.70 11.88
C ILE A 520 9.13 11.08 12.40
N LEU A 521 8.05 11.13 13.20
CA LEU A 521 7.49 12.38 13.73
C LEU A 521 8.41 13.09 14.72
N LYS A 522 9.32 12.36 15.38
CA LYS A 522 10.30 12.90 16.33
C LYS A 522 11.50 13.51 15.63
N ASN A 523 12.02 12.84 14.60
CA ASN A 523 13.29 13.22 13.97
C ASN A 523 13.12 14.17 12.78
N ILE A 524 11.91 14.29 12.23
CA ILE A 524 11.61 15.30 11.21
C ILE A 524 10.95 16.49 11.89
N SER A 525 11.64 17.62 11.93
CA SER A 525 11.13 18.88 12.48
C SER A 525 10.10 19.50 11.53
N TYR A 526 8.83 19.13 11.67
CA TYR A 526 7.72 19.74 10.94
C TYR A 526 6.90 20.66 11.84
N ASP A 527 6.25 21.66 11.25
CA ASP A 527 5.36 22.55 11.98
C ASP A 527 4.08 21.80 12.40
N LYS A 528 3.89 21.59 13.72
CA LYS A 528 2.73 20.89 14.27
C LYS A 528 1.42 21.68 14.15
N SER A 529 1.52 22.99 13.91
CA SER A 529 0.39 23.87 13.63
C SER A 529 -0.11 23.75 12.18
N THR A 530 0.69 23.13 11.29
CA THR A 530 0.30 22.84 9.91
C THR A 530 -1.08 22.23 9.87
N GLN A 531 -1.97 22.88 9.14
CA GLN A 531 -3.36 22.47 9.07
C GLN A 531 -3.46 21.13 8.32
N ILE A 532 -4.34 20.26 8.80
CA ILE A 532 -4.71 19.03 8.08
C ILE A 532 -5.49 19.38 6.79
N HIS A 533 -6.07 20.59 6.76
CA HIS A 533 -6.92 21.13 5.70
C HIS A 533 -6.24 22.37 5.12
N SER A 534 -6.27 22.55 3.80
CA SER A 534 -5.76 23.78 3.18
C SER A 534 -6.81 24.90 3.17
N LYS A 535 -8.12 24.59 3.20
CA LYS A 535 -9.23 25.55 3.20
C LYS A 535 -10.48 24.98 3.88
N GLU A 536 -11.33 25.84 4.46
CA GLU A 536 -12.73 25.50 4.72
C GLU A 536 -13.44 25.27 3.39
N ILE A 537 -14.03 24.10 3.21
CA ILE A 537 -14.79 23.80 1.98
C ILE A 537 -16.26 23.80 2.34
N LYS A 538 -16.96 24.88 1.96
CA LYS A 538 -18.41 25.00 2.07
C LYS A 538 -19.05 24.24 0.92
N PHE A 539 -20.02 23.38 1.24
CA PHE A 539 -20.71 22.50 0.30
C PHE A 539 -22.01 23.13 -0.19
#